data_AF-A0A444ZH64-F1
#
_entry.id   AF-A0A444ZH64-F1
#
_cell.length_a   1.000
_cell.length_b   1.000
_cell.length_c   1.000
_cell.angle_alpha   90.00
_cell.angle_beta   90.00
_cell.angle_gamma   90.00
#
_symmetry.space_group_name_H-M   'P 1'
#
loop_
_entity.id
_entity.type
_entity.pdbx_description
1 polymer ?
#
loop_
_entity_poly.entity_id
_entity_poly.type
_entity_poly.pdbx_seq_one_letter_code
_entity_poly.pdbx_strand_id
1 'polypeptide(L)'
;MLHQVTNPNIPYISLELSLISSSFQQSKATNHGGSRNLKARKEPNQRNPKKSCFSRWGCSTSLELYDNPWKIKKKLTTSDLGKLNRLLFGSDLLENLMVPLLSIEAQREASCGMGTPIRVWDVDTMSMHYLILKRWASFKSYVLIGKWNKEFVRRRELKKGDVVGLHRDSYRQCFNFSVLKRAGDRY
;
A
#
# COMPACT_ATOMS: atom_id res chain seq x y z
N MET A 1 -24.27 -37.42 22.03
CA MET A 1 -23.33 -37.99 21.03
C MET A 1 -22.69 -36.84 20.27
N LEU A 2 -21.45 -36.52 20.64
CA LEU A 2 -20.59 -35.57 19.95
C LEU A 2 -19.93 -36.30 18.79
N HIS A 3 -20.25 -35.93 17.55
CA HIS A 3 -19.45 -36.36 16.40
C HIS A 3 -18.46 -35.26 16.05
N GLN A 4 -17.25 -35.43 16.56
CA GLN A 4 -16.06 -34.75 16.05
C GLN A 4 -15.74 -35.35 14.68
N VAL A 5 -15.88 -34.56 13.61
CA VAL A 5 -15.33 -34.92 12.30
C VAL A 5 -13.94 -34.32 12.21
N THR A 6 -12.95 -35.09 12.66
CA THR A 6 -11.53 -34.82 12.42
C THR A 6 -11.22 -35.21 10.97
N ASN A 7 -11.04 -34.21 10.09
CA ASN A 7 -10.60 -34.42 8.73
C ASN A 7 -9.06 -34.39 8.68
N PRO A 8 -8.37 -35.50 8.33
CA PRO A 8 -6.93 -35.63 8.54
C PRO A 8 -6.05 -35.19 7.34
N ASN A 9 -6.52 -34.30 6.47
CA ASN A 9 -5.75 -33.87 5.28
C ASN A 9 -5.66 -32.35 5.11
N ILE A 10 -5.04 -31.68 6.08
CA ILE A 10 -4.53 -30.32 5.88
C ILE A 10 -3.01 -30.43 5.80
N PRO A 11 -2.37 -30.22 4.64
CA PRO A 11 -0.93 -30.08 4.60
C PRO A 11 -0.57 -28.79 5.34
N TYR A 12 0.20 -28.94 6.42
CA TYR A 12 0.83 -27.86 7.16
C TYR A 12 1.87 -27.21 6.23
N ILE A 13 1.47 -26.13 5.56
CA ILE A 13 2.36 -25.42 4.62
C ILE A 13 3.24 -24.50 5.45
N SER A 14 4.51 -24.89 5.57
CA SER A 14 5.58 -24.12 6.22
C SER A 14 5.68 -22.71 5.64
N LEU A 15 5.69 -21.69 6.51
CA LEU A 15 6.02 -20.31 6.16
C LEU A 15 7.55 -20.14 6.21
N GLU A 16 8.25 -20.65 5.20
CA GLU A 16 9.65 -20.31 4.98
C GLU A 16 9.74 -19.16 3.98
N LEU A 17 10.08 -17.97 4.49
CA LEU A 17 10.35 -16.76 3.70
C LEU A 17 11.78 -16.83 3.17
N SER A 18 11.98 -17.38 1.97
CA SER A 18 13.26 -17.26 1.27
C SER A 18 13.41 -15.87 0.64
N LEU A 19 14.25 -15.02 1.26
CA LEU A 19 14.71 -13.75 0.69
C LEU A 19 15.68 -14.02 -0.47
N ILE A 20 15.20 -13.87 -1.72
CA ILE A 20 16.10 -13.80 -2.87
C ILE A 20 16.36 -12.32 -3.16
N SER A 21 17.53 -11.83 -2.77
CA SER A 21 18.03 -10.52 -3.16
C SER A 21 18.51 -10.57 -4.61
N SER A 22 17.72 -10.07 -5.57
CA SER A 22 18.23 -9.83 -6.92
C SER A 22 18.85 -8.43 -7.00
N SER A 23 20.18 -8.38 -6.95
CA SER A 23 20.97 -7.19 -7.30
C SER A 23 20.82 -6.88 -8.79
N PHE A 24 20.28 -5.72 -9.15
CA PHE A 24 20.38 -5.20 -10.51
C PHE A 24 21.43 -4.09 -10.56
N GLN A 25 22.46 -4.32 -11.36
CA GLN A 25 23.65 -3.47 -11.50
C GLN A 25 23.37 -2.30 -12.45
N GLN A 26 23.87 -1.12 -12.10
CA GLN A 26 23.91 0.05 -12.98
C GLN A 26 25.23 0.06 -13.76
N SER A 27 25.15 0.19 -15.09
CA SER A 27 26.28 0.17 -16.02
C SER A 27 27.02 1.51 -16.13
N LYS A 28 28.27 1.41 -16.60
CA LYS A 28 29.42 2.32 -16.55
C LYS A 28 29.35 3.62 -17.37
N ALA A 29 30.20 4.56 -16.92
CA ALA A 29 30.62 5.81 -17.55
C ALA A 29 31.56 5.64 -18.77
N THR A 30 31.67 6.71 -19.58
CA THR A 30 32.77 6.93 -20.54
C THR A 30 33.39 8.32 -20.34
N ASN A 31 34.71 8.36 -20.18
CA ASN A 31 35.56 9.56 -20.15
C ASN A 31 36.45 9.63 -21.40
N HIS A 32 36.60 10.82 -21.96
CA HIS A 32 37.69 11.28 -22.85
C HIS A 32 37.93 12.75 -22.47
N GLY A 33 39.12 13.34 -22.37
CA GLY A 33 40.54 12.99 -22.49
C GLY A 33 41.34 14.31 -22.28
N GLY A 34 42.66 14.27 -22.02
CA GLY A 34 43.49 15.49 -22.14
C GLY A 34 44.72 15.66 -21.25
N SER A 35 45.85 15.08 -21.69
CA SER A 35 47.27 15.54 -21.66
C SER A 35 47.91 16.37 -20.52
N ARG A 36 48.88 15.71 -19.84
CA ARG A 36 50.31 16.06 -19.55
C ARG A 36 50.77 17.49 -19.17
N ASN A 37 51.50 17.60 -18.05
CA ASN A 37 52.87 18.17 -18.00
C ASN A 37 53.67 17.81 -16.72
N LEU A 38 55.00 17.70 -16.86
CA LEU A 38 55.99 17.24 -15.88
C LEU A 38 56.63 18.41 -15.10
N LYS A 39 56.99 18.21 -13.81
CA LYS A 39 58.26 18.70 -13.22
C LYS A 39 58.54 18.09 -11.83
N ALA A 40 59.82 17.78 -11.60
CA ALA A 40 60.39 16.99 -10.52
C ALA A 40 60.54 17.75 -9.18
N ARG A 41 60.62 17.01 -8.04
CA ARG A 41 61.83 16.89 -7.17
C ARG A 41 61.52 16.40 -5.72
N LYS A 42 62.35 15.42 -5.29
CA LYS A 42 62.80 15.00 -3.93
C LYS A 42 61.86 14.20 -3.00
N GLU A 43 62.30 12.97 -2.69
CA GLU A 43 61.88 12.16 -1.53
C GLU A 43 62.37 12.73 -0.19
N PRO A 44 61.74 12.33 0.93
CA PRO A 44 62.38 11.29 1.75
C PRO A 44 61.45 10.19 2.28
N ASN A 45 61.93 8.96 2.11
CA ASN A 45 61.79 7.77 2.94
C ASN A 45 61.21 7.98 4.36
N GLN A 46 60.07 7.34 4.67
CA GLN A 46 59.78 6.82 6.02
C GLN A 46 58.60 5.83 6.03
N ARG A 47 58.96 4.56 6.21
CA ARG A 47 58.29 3.52 7.03
C ARG A 47 56.77 3.39 6.88
N ASN A 48 56.41 2.37 6.10
CA ASN A 48 55.10 1.76 5.95
C ASN A 48 54.58 1.15 7.29
N PRO A 49 53.53 1.69 7.94
CA PRO A 49 52.73 0.91 8.87
C PRO A 49 51.61 0.23 8.07
N LYS A 50 51.59 -1.10 8.17
CA LYS A 50 50.57 -1.97 7.57
C LYS A 50 49.18 -1.34 7.72
N LYS A 51 48.52 -1.14 6.58
CA LYS A 51 47.11 -0.81 6.46
C LYS A 51 46.29 -1.82 7.28
N SER A 52 45.96 -1.45 8.51
CA SER A 52 44.79 -2.02 9.19
C SER A 52 43.59 -1.49 8.42
N CYS A 53 43.19 -2.24 7.39
CA CYS A 53 41.90 -2.11 6.75
C CYS A 53 40.83 -2.63 7.73
N PHE A 54 40.64 -1.91 8.83
CA PHE A 54 39.35 -1.96 9.49
C PHE A 54 38.40 -1.28 8.52
N SER A 55 37.74 -2.10 7.71
CA SER A 55 36.56 -1.70 6.97
C SER A 55 35.63 -1.04 7.97
N ARG A 56 35.64 0.29 8.04
CA ARG A 56 34.52 1.07 8.54
C ARG A 56 33.43 0.93 7.49
N TRP A 57 32.93 -0.29 7.31
CA TRP A 57 31.62 -0.53 6.77
C TRP A 57 30.70 0.02 7.86
N GLY A 58 30.40 1.31 7.76
CA GLY A 58 29.26 1.87 8.45
C GLY A 58 28.07 1.04 8.01
N CYS A 59 27.64 0.12 8.86
CA CYS A 59 26.42 -0.61 8.65
C CYS A 59 25.31 0.43 8.86
N SER A 60 24.72 0.94 7.78
CA SER A 60 23.53 1.75 7.88
C SER A 60 22.38 0.81 8.23
N THR A 61 22.01 0.76 9.51
CA THR A 61 20.81 0.06 9.97
C THR A 61 19.58 0.95 9.78
N SER A 62 19.43 1.54 8.58
CA SER A 62 18.20 2.23 8.21
C SER A 62 17.11 1.20 7.99
N LEU A 63 16.46 0.81 9.08
CA LEU A 63 15.26 0.00 9.05
C LEU A 63 14.12 0.94 8.62
N GLU A 64 13.76 0.93 7.34
CA GLU A 64 12.49 1.53 6.91
C GLU A 64 11.37 0.67 7.47
N LEU A 65 10.86 1.08 8.64
CA LEU A 65 9.66 0.52 9.25
C LEU A 65 8.54 0.53 8.20
N TYR A 66 7.98 -0.66 7.96
CA TYR A 66 6.94 -0.98 7.00
C TYR A 66 6.17 0.23 6.47
N ASP A 67 6.30 0.41 5.17
CA ASP A 67 5.53 1.33 4.36
C ASP A 67 4.03 1.20 4.71
N ASN A 68 3.38 2.29 5.10
CA ASN A 68 2.01 2.22 5.62
C ASN A 68 1.08 1.55 4.58
N PRO A 69 0.47 0.39 4.89
CA PRO A 69 -0.27 -0.39 3.89
C PRO A 69 -1.55 0.32 3.46
N TRP A 70 -2.10 1.22 4.29
CA TRP A 70 -3.31 1.99 4.02
C TRP A 70 -3.04 3.14 3.05
N LYS A 71 -2.81 2.80 1.78
CA LYS A 71 -2.51 3.79 0.73
C LYS A 71 -3.69 4.74 0.46
N ILE A 72 -4.93 4.29 0.67
CA ILE A 72 -6.13 5.13 0.52
C ILE A 72 -6.66 5.43 1.91
N LYS A 73 -6.60 6.70 2.32
CA LYS A 73 -7.15 7.16 3.60
C LYS A 73 -8.21 8.21 3.36
N LYS A 74 -9.31 8.12 4.10
CA LYS A 74 -10.41 9.08 4.02
C LYS A 74 -10.86 9.47 5.42
N LYS A 75 -10.80 10.78 5.70
CA LYS A 75 -11.49 11.38 6.85
C LYS A 75 -12.96 11.56 6.49
N LEU A 76 -13.85 10.94 7.26
CA LEU A 76 -15.28 10.93 6.97
C LEU A 76 -15.89 12.31 7.22
N THR A 77 -16.67 12.77 6.24
CA THR A 77 -17.43 14.02 6.29
C THR A 77 -18.92 13.73 6.45
N THR A 78 -19.73 14.78 6.65
CA THR A 78 -21.19 14.63 6.72
C THR A 78 -21.79 14.05 5.46
N SER A 79 -21.19 14.32 4.28
CA SER A 79 -21.68 13.80 3.00
C SER A 79 -21.46 12.29 2.87
N ASP A 80 -20.41 11.76 3.51
CA ASP A 80 -20.06 10.33 3.51
C ASP A 80 -20.97 9.49 4.41
N LEU A 81 -21.56 10.13 5.42
CA LEU A 81 -22.44 9.50 6.43
C LEU A 81 -23.92 9.74 6.13
N GLY A 82 -24.20 10.65 5.20
CA GLY A 82 -25.54 11.15 4.91
C GLY A 82 -26.43 10.16 4.13
N LYS A 83 -27.63 10.64 3.81
CA LYS A 83 -28.71 9.89 3.15
C LYS A 83 -28.35 9.36 1.76
N LEU A 84 -27.33 9.93 1.13
CA LEU A 84 -26.88 9.54 -0.20
C LEU A 84 -26.12 8.21 -0.21
N ASN A 85 -25.83 7.62 0.97
CA ASN A 85 -25.30 6.26 1.10
C ASN A 85 -24.06 6.02 0.21
N ARG A 86 -23.13 6.97 0.27
CA ARG A 86 -21.95 7.03 -0.58
C ARG A 86 -20.73 7.39 0.24
N LEU A 87 -19.58 6.82 -0.10
CA LEU A 87 -18.27 7.28 0.34
C LEU A 87 -17.59 7.97 -0.84
N LEU A 88 -17.31 9.27 -0.68
CA LEU A 88 -16.67 10.09 -1.70
C LEU A 88 -15.16 10.12 -1.48
N PHE A 89 -14.39 9.95 -2.54
CA PHE A 89 -12.97 10.24 -2.51
C PHE A 89 -12.65 11.45 -3.36
N GLY A 90 -11.58 12.17 -3.01
CA GLY A 90 -11.04 13.21 -3.90
C GLY A 90 -10.62 12.58 -5.22
N SER A 91 -10.84 13.30 -6.32
CA SER A 91 -10.53 12.86 -7.69
C SER A 91 -9.13 12.24 -7.79
N ASP A 92 -8.15 12.93 -7.21
CA ASP A 92 -6.74 12.61 -7.40
C ASP A 92 -6.31 11.34 -6.66
N LEU A 93 -6.99 11.03 -5.54
CA LEU A 93 -6.68 9.85 -4.73
C LEU A 93 -7.12 8.57 -5.43
N LEU A 94 -8.32 8.58 -6.03
CA LEU A 94 -8.88 7.37 -6.65
C LEU A 94 -8.34 7.12 -8.05
N GLU A 95 -8.10 8.16 -8.86
CA GLU A 95 -7.50 7.99 -10.19
C GLU A 95 -6.09 7.40 -10.11
N ASN A 96 -5.28 7.83 -9.13
CA ASN A 96 -3.89 7.38 -9.02
C ASN A 96 -3.73 6.08 -8.22
N LEU A 97 -4.58 5.83 -7.22
CA LEU A 97 -4.37 4.71 -6.31
C LEU A 97 -5.41 3.60 -6.43
N MET A 98 -6.68 3.86 -6.73
CA MET A 98 -7.68 2.80 -6.75
C MET A 98 -7.94 2.23 -8.13
N VAL A 99 -8.06 3.08 -9.15
CA VAL A 99 -8.36 2.64 -10.52
C VAL A 99 -7.26 1.70 -11.05
N PRO A 100 -5.96 1.99 -10.85
CA PRO A 100 -4.90 1.07 -11.29
C PRO A 100 -4.90 -0.28 -10.56
N LEU A 101 -5.55 -0.37 -9.39
CA LEU A 101 -5.67 -1.61 -8.61
C LEU A 101 -6.83 -2.51 -9.08
N LEU A 102 -7.60 -2.09 -10.08
CA LEU A 102 -8.70 -2.85 -10.67
C LEU A 102 -8.25 -3.57 -11.95
N SER A 103 -8.95 -4.66 -12.31
CA SER A 103 -8.80 -5.27 -13.63
C SER A 103 -9.25 -4.30 -14.73
N ILE A 104 -8.72 -4.46 -15.95
CA ILE A 104 -9.07 -3.63 -17.11
C ILE A 104 -10.59 -3.58 -17.33
N GLU A 105 -11.26 -4.71 -17.18
CA GLU A 105 -12.72 -4.79 -17.29
C GLU A 105 -13.42 -3.98 -16.20
N ALA A 106 -13.01 -4.15 -14.94
CA ALA A 106 -13.59 -3.40 -13.83
C ALA A 106 -13.32 -1.89 -13.94
N GLN A 107 -12.20 -1.46 -14.53
CA GLN A 107 -11.93 -0.04 -14.82
C GLN A 107 -12.91 0.52 -15.85
N ARG A 108 -13.16 -0.25 -16.93
CA ARG A 108 -14.13 0.11 -17.96
C ARG A 108 -15.53 0.22 -17.35
N GLU A 109 -15.97 -0.79 -16.62
CA GLU A 109 -17.27 -0.82 -15.94
C GLU A 109 -17.42 0.28 -14.89
N ALA A 110 -16.38 0.60 -14.13
CA ALA A 110 -16.41 1.70 -13.17
C ALA A 110 -16.62 3.06 -13.86
N SER A 111 -16.10 3.19 -15.09
CA SER A 111 -16.17 4.42 -15.89
C SER A 111 -17.47 4.54 -16.68
N CYS A 112 -18.05 3.42 -17.11
CA CYS A 112 -19.39 3.36 -17.68
C CYS A 112 -20.40 3.48 -16.54
N GLY A 113 -21.36 4.41 -16.61
CA GLY A 113 -22.18 4.84 -15.46
C GLY A 113 -22.94 3.78 -14.63
N MET A 114 -22.87 2.48 -14.96
CA MET A 114 -23.33 1.37 -14.12
C MET A 114 -22.45 1.18 -12.86
N GLY A 115 -21.14 1.38 -12.97
CA GLY A 115 -20.19 1.05 -11.90
C GLY A 115 -19.84 -0.44 -11.85
N THR A 116 -18.82 -0.80 -11.07
CA THR A 116 -18.32 -2.18 -10.93
C THR A 116 -18.47 -2.66 -9.47
N PRO A 117 -18.97 -3.89 -9.24
CA PRO A 117 -18.98 -4.47 -7.90
C PRO A 117 -17.56 -4.73 -7.38
N ILE A 118 -17.31 -4.36 -6.13
CA ILE A 118 -16.04 -4.64 -5.45
C ILE A 118 -16.28 -5.39 -4.14
N ARG A 119 -15.35 -6.30 -3.82
CA ARG A 119 -15.28 -6.97 -2.53
C ARG A 119 -14.49 -6.14 -1.55
N VAL A 120 -15.01 -5.99 -0.34
CA VAL A 120 -14.37 -5.25 0.75
C VAL A 120 -14.31 -6.15 1.98
N TRP A 121 -13.10 -6.51 2.39
CA TRP A 121 -12.83 -7.28 3.59
C TRP A 121 -12.58 -6.34 4.76
N ASP A 122 -13.49 -6.33 5.73
CA ASP A 122 -13.32 -5.58 6.97
C ASP A 122 -12.39 -6.37 7.90
N VAL A 123 -11.14 -5.92 8.04
CA VAL A 123 -10.10 -6.65 8.79
C VAL A 123 -10.37 -6.63 10.30
N ASP A 124 -10.99 -5.56 10.80
CA ASP A 124 -11.22 -5.37 12.23
C ASP A 124 -12.32 -6.32 12.75
N THR A 125 -13.29 -6.64 11.89
CA THR A 125 -14.44 -7.48 12.24
C THR A 125 -14.47 -8.82 11.51
N MET A 126 -13.45 -9.10 10.69
CA MET A 126 -13.31 -10.32 9.91
C MET A 126 -14.56 -10.66 9.08
N SER A 127 -15.08 -9.68 8.35
CA SER A 127 -16.31 -9.85 7.56
C SER A 127 -16.19 -9.32 6.13
N MET A 128 -16.80 -10.05 5.18
CA MET A 128 -16.77 -9.71 3.75
C MET A 128 -18.02 -8.94 3.35
N HIS A 129 -17.81 -7.85 2.61
CA HIS A 129 -18.86 -6.92 2.17
C HIS A 129 -18.73 -6.61 0.68
N TYR A 130 -19.80 -6.06 0.12
CA TYR A 130 -19.87 -5.71 -1.29
C TYR A 130 -20.35 -4.27 -1.47
N LEU A 131 -19.58 -3.50 -2.24
CA LEU A 131 -19.89 -2.13 -2.63
C LEU A 131 -19.84 -2.00 -4.15
N ILE A 132 -20.39 -0.91 -4.68
CA ILE A 132 -20.25 -0.58 -6.11
C ILE A 132 -19.32 0.62 -6.23
N LEU A 133 -18.25 0.46 -6.99
CA LEU A 133 -17.36 1.55 -7.37
C LEU A 133 -17.84 2.18 -8.68
N LYS A 134 -18.08 3.48 -8.67
CA LYS A 134 -18.61 4.20 -9.83
C LYS A 134 -17.90 5.55 -10.01
N ARG A 135 -17.56 5.89 -11.25
CA ARG A 135 -17.13 7.24 -11.63
C ARG A 135 -18.34 8.11 -11.90
N TRP A 136 -18.37 9.31 -11.34
CA TRP A 136 -19.36 10.33 -11.65
C TRP A 136 -18.85 11.24 -12.76
N ALA A 137 -19.57 11.26 -13.88
CA ALA A 137 -19.19 11.99 -15.09
C ALA A 137 -19.02 13.50 -14.86
N SER A 138 -19.86 14.10 -14.01
CA SER A 138 -19.89 15.55 -13.76
C SER A 138 -18.70 16.09 -12.97
N PHE A 139 -18.03 15.25 -12.17
CA PHE A 139 -16.97 15.70 -11.25
C PHE A 139 -15.67 14.89 -11.36
N LYS A 140 -15.58 14.00 -12.36
CA LYS A 140 -14.50 13.00 -12.53
C LYS A 140 -14.12 12.25 -11.25
N SER A 141 -15.02 12.27 -10.26
CA SER A 141 -14.78 11.73 -8.93
C SER A 141 -15.34 10.33 -8.87
N TYR A 142 -14.66 9.47 -8.12
CA TYR A 142 -15.14 8.12 -7.89
C TYR A 142 -15.82 8.01 -6.53
N VAL A 143 -16.83 7.16 -6.48
CA VAL A 143 -17.68 6.95 -5.31
C VAL A 143 -17.78 5.46 -5.03
N LEU A 144 -17.81 5.10 -3.75
CA LEU A 144 -18.31 3.80 -3.32
C LEU A 144 -19.75 3.96 -2.85
N ILE A 145 -20.66 3.22 -3.47
CA ILE A 145 -22.10 3.22 -3.17
C ILE A 145 -22.58 1.79 -2.89
N GLY A 146 -23.90 1.61 -2.80
CA GLY A 146 -24.53 0.32 -2.57
C GLY A 146 -24.87 0.18 -1.09
N LYS A 147 -24.21 -0.72 -0.36
CA LYS A 147 -24.55 -0.99 1.05
C LYS A 147 -23.66 -0.24 2.05
N TRP A 148 -22.96 0.82 1.63
CA TRP A 148 -22.01 1.57 2.47
C TRP A 148 -22.57 1.95 3.85
N ASN A 149 -23.75 2.55 3.90
CA ASN A 149 -24.33 3.05 5.14
C ASN A 149 -24.76 1.90 6.06
N LYS A 150 -25.37 0.84 5.50
CA LYS A 150 -25.79 -0.34 6.28
C LYS A 150 -24.60 -1.13 6.81
N GLU A 151 -23.66 -1.49 5.93
CA GLU A 151 -22.59 -2.46 6.22
C GLU A 151 -21.35 -1.83 6.83
N PHE A 152 -21.17 -0.51 6.74
CA PHE A 152 -20.02 0.16 7.34
C PHE A 152 -20.46 1.22 8.32
N VAL A 153 -21.22 2.23 7.88
CA VAL A 153 -21.56 3.37 8.75
C VAL A 153 -22.32 2.94 10.01
N ARG A 154 -23.44 2.24 9.84
CA ARG A 154 -24.27 1.81 10.97
C ARG A 154 -23.62 0.66 11.74
N ARG A 155 -23.09 -0.35 11.03
CA ARG A 155 -22.48 -1.53 11.67
C ARG A 155 -21.22 -1.20 12.47
N ARG A 156 -20.37 -0.28 11.98
CA ARG A 156 -19.12 0.13 12.64
C ARG A 156 -19.25 1.42 13.45
N GLU A 157 -20.48 1.94 13.55
CA GLU A 157 -20.83 3.18 14.25
C GLU A 157 -19.93 4.36 13.83
N LEU A 158 -19.72 4.51 12.52
CA LEU A 158 -18.81 5.51 11.98
C LEU A 158 -19.36 6.93 12.21
N LYS A 159 -18.47 7.83 12.64
CA LYS A 159 -18.80 9.22 12.96
C LYS A 159 -18.03 10.20 12.08
N LYS A 160 -18.54 11.43 12.00
CA LYS A 160 -17.87 12.52 11.29
C LYS A 160 -16.50 12.73 11.94
N GLY A 161 -15.45 12.69 11.13
CA GLY A 161 -14.07 12.85 11.59
C GLY A 161 -13.30 11.56 11.83
N ASP A 162 -13.96 10.39 11.84
CA ASP A 162 -13.28 9.10 11.79
C ASP A 162 -12.42 9.03 10.52
N VAL A 163 -11.27 8.36 10.61
CA VAL A 163 -10.41 8.09 9.46
C VAL A 163 -10.49 6.62 9.12
N VAL A 164 -10.93 6.31 7.91
CA VAL A 164 -10.97 4.94 7.38
C VAL A 164 -9.83 4.74 6.39
N GLY A 165 -9.35 3.50 6.34
CA GLY A 165 -8.30 3.05 5.44
C GLY A 165 -8.83 2.01 4.46
N LEU A 166 -8.36 2.10 3.22
CA LEU A 166 -8.52 1.07 2.21
C LEU A 166 -7.14 0.72 1.62
N HIS A 167 -6.94 -0.56 1.34
CA HIS A 167 -5.82 -1.00 0.50
C HIS A 167 -6.22 -2.22 -0.31
N ARG A 168 -5.62 -2.39 -1.49
CA ARG A 168 -5.86 -3.59 -2.29
C ARG A 168 -5.10 -4.77 -1.69
N ASP A 169 -5.79 -5.89 -1.57
CA ASP A 169 -5.19 -7.21 -1.40
C ASP A 169 -5.20 -7.89 -2.78
N SER A 170 -4.02 -7.99 -3.39
CA SER A 170 -3.86 -8.61 -4.72
C SER A 170 -4.05 -10.12 -4.68
N TYR A 171 -3.82 -10.77 -3.53
CA TYR A 171 -4.00 -12.22 -3.40
C TYR A 171 -5.49 -12.57 -3.30
N ARG A 172 -6.23 -11.87 -2.44
CA ARG A 172 -7.68 -12.08 -2.25
C ARG A 172 -8.54 -11.38 -3.29
N GLN A 173 -7.95 -10.52 -4.11
CA GLN A 173 -8.64 -9.69 -5.10
C GLN A 173 -9.80 -8.91 -4.46
N CYS A 174 -9.54 -8.29 -3.30
CA CYS A 174 -10.48 -7.47 -2.55
C CYS A 174 -9.79 -6.24 -1.98
N PHE A 175 -10.57 -5.27 -1.50
CA PHE A 175 -10.04 -4.17 -0.71
C PHE A 175 -10.14 -4.50 0.77
N ASN A 176 -9.05 -4.40 1.50
CA ASN A 176 -9.09 -4.44 2.95
C ASN A 176 -9.57 -3.09 3.48
N PHE A 177 -10.38 -3.12 4.52
CA PHE A 177 -10.96 -1.97 5.19
C PHE A 177 -10.68 -2.00 6.68
N SER A 178 -10.27 -0.86 7.24
CA SER A 178 -10.14 -0.66 8.69
C SER A 178 -10.51 0.76 9.09
N VAL A 179 -10.95 0.93 10.34
CA VAL A 179 -11.06 2.25 10.98
C VAL A 179 -9.73 2.58 11.64
N LEU A 180 -8.96 3.49 11.04
CA LEU A 180 -7.60 3.83 11.44
C LEU A 180 -7.54 4.77 12.64
N LYS A 181 -8.55 5.64 12.78
CA LYS A 181 -8.63 6.62 13.87
C LYS A 181 -10.08 7.00 14.14
N ARG A 182 -10.49 7.08 15.40
CA ARG A 182 -11.82 7.59 15.76
C ARG A 182 -11.81 9.10 15.97
N ALA A 183 -12.96 9.71 15.71
CA ALA A 183 -13.21 11.12 16.00
C ALA A 183 -13.09 11.36 17.51
N GLY A 184 -12.19 12.25 17.90
CA GLY A 184 -11.95 12.59 19.30
C GLY A 184 -10.69 11.96 19.89
N ASP A 185 -10.09 10.96 19.24
CA ASP A 185 -8.81 10.40 19.69
C ASP A 185 -7.70 11.46 19.51
N ARG A 186 -7.25 12.04 20.62
CA ARG A 186 -5.93 12.67 20.70
C ARG A 186 -4.93 11.57 21.02
N TYR A 187 -3.79 11.60 20.35
CA TYR A 187 -2.71 10.63 20.51
C TYR A 187 -2.36 10.41 21.98
#